data_AF-A0A962X4X6-F1
#
_entry.id   AF-A0A962X4X6-F1
#
_cell.length_a   1.000
_cell.length_b   1.000
_cell.length_c   1.000
_cell.angle_alpha   90.00
_cell.angle_beta   90.00
_cell.angle_gamma   90.00
#
_symmetry.space_group_name_H-M   'P 1'
#
loop_
_entity.id
_entity.type
_entity.pdbx_description
1 polymer ?
#
loop_
_entity_poly.entity_id
_entity_poly.type
_entity_poly.pdbx_seq_one_letter_code
_entity_poly.pdbx_strand_id
1 'polypeptide(L)' 'MVQFDNGRFHLAKKIEIPKNIILIFQLPYSPELNPIERAWQFFKEKLSWFKKY' A
#
# COMPACT_ATOMS: atom_id res chain seq x y z
N MET A 1 1.38 -12.14 -7.78
CA MET A 1 0.82 -10.82 -8.14
C MET A 1 0.88 -9.93 -6.92
N VAL A 2 1.25 -8.67 -7.06
CA VAL A 2 1.42 -7.73 -5.95
C VAL A 2 0.76 -6.40 -6.30
N GLN A 3 -0.03 -5.85 -5.37
CA GLN A 3 -0.69 -4.55 -5.52
C GLN A 3 0.25 -3.42 -5.12
N PHE A 4 0.23 -2.34 -5.90
CA PHE A 4 1.01 -1.12 -5.67
C PHE A 4 0.12 0.12 -5.80
N ASP A 5 0.51 1.18 -5.09
CA ASP A 5 0.03 2.53 -5.37
C ASP A 5 0.83 3.16 -6.53
N ASN A 6 0.46 4.38 -6.93
CA ASN A 6 1.15 5.11 -8.00
C ASN A 6 2.36 5.92 -7.48
N GLY A 7 2.97 5.52 -6.36
CA GLY A 7 4.18 6.13 -5.83
C GLY A 7 5.31 6.08 -6.86
N ARG A 8 5.94 7.23 -7.14
CA ARG A 8 6.98 7.37 -8.20
C ARG A 8 8.14 6.38 -8.03
N PHE A 9 8.42 5.96 -6.80
CA PHE A 9 9.46 4.98 -6.51
C PHE A 9 9.19 3.61 -7.13
N HIS A 10 7.92 3.19 -7.27
CA HIS A 10 7.55 1.92 -7.88
C HIS A 10 7.77 1.86 -9.40
N LEU A 11 7.91 3.04 -10.04
CA LEU A 11 8.16 3.19 -11.47
C LEU A 11 9.62 3.53 -11.79
N ALA A 12 10.52 3.46 -10.81
CA ALA A 12 11.92 3.77 -11.01
C ALA A 12 12.56 2.78 -12.00
N LYS A 13 13.24 3.29 -13.02
CA LYS A 13 13.90 2.50 -14.08
C LYS A 13 14.92 1.47 -13.57
N LYS A 14 15.38 1.60 -12.32
CA LYS A 14 16.35 0.70 -11.67
C LYS A 14 15.68 -0.54 -11.04
N ILE A 15 14.35 -0.58 -10.97
CA ILE A 15 13.64 -1.73 -10.39
C ILE A 15 13.53 -2.84 -11.45
N GLU A 16 14.13 -3.98 -11.15
CA GLU A 16 13.96 -5.20 -11.92
C GLU A 16 12.81 -6.04 -11.34
N ILE A 17 11.81 -6.35 -12.17
CA ILE A 17 10.67 -7.16 -11.76
C ILE A 17 10.94 -8.62 -12.15
N PRO A 18 10.93 -9.56 -11.18
CA PRO A 18 11.07 -10.99 -11.48
C PRO A 18 9.98 -11.50 -12.42
N LYS A 19 10.32 -12.45 -13.31
CA LYS A 19 9.40 -13.00 -14.33
C LYS A 19 8.13 -13.65 -13.77
N ASN A 20 8.16 -14.06 -12.50
CA ASN A 20 7.05 -14.70 -11.80
C ASN A 20 6.19 -13.70 -11.00
N ILE A 21 6.44 -12.40 -11.12
CA ILE A 21 5.70 -11.34 -10.42
C ILE A 21 4.96 -10.47 -11.44
N ILE A 22 3.68 -10.26 -11.16
CA ILE A 22 2.83 -9.30 -11.87
C ILE A 22 2.53 -8.16 -10.91
N LEU A 23 2.81 -6.92 -11.35
CA LEU A 23 2.44 -5.72 -10.61
C LEU A 23 1.03 -5.28 -11.04
N ILE A 24 0.19 -4.95 -10.07
CA ILE A 24 -1.10 -4.30 -10.31
C ILE A 24 -1.09 -2.93 -9.65
N PHE A 25 -1.26 -1.90 -10.47
CA PHE A 25 -1.41 -0.53 -10.01
C PHE A 25 -2.89 -0.23 -9.81
N GLN A 26 -3.23 0.32 -8.64
CA GLN A 26 -4.57 0.80 -8.36
C GLN A 26 -4.89 2.11 -9.09
N LEU A 27 -6.19 2.43 -9.19
CA LEU A 27 -6.63 3.70 -9.74
C LEU A 27 -6.11 4.89 -8.89
N PRO A 28 -5.80 6.03 -9.53
CA PRO A 28 -5.40 7.23 -8.82
C PRO A 28 -6.47 7.66 -7.81
N TYR A 29 -6.03 8.06 -6.61
CA TYR A 29 -6.90 8.58 -5.54
C TYR A 29 -7.99 7.61 -5.06
N SER A 30 -7.78 6.30 -5.21
CA SER A 30 -8.69 5.25 -4.73
C SER A 30 -8.12 4.45 -3.54
N PRO A 31 -7.91 5.07 -2.35
CA PRO A 31 -7.39 4.38 -1.18
C PRO A 31 -8.32 3.25 -0.69
N GLU A 32 -9.63 3.34 -0.94
CA GLU A 32 -10.62 2.33 -0.58
C GLU A 32 -10.38 0.97 -1.25
N LEU A 33 -9.65 0.96 -2.37
CA LEU A 33 -9.27 -0.25 -3.10
C LEU A 33 -7.97 -0.88 -2.58
N ASN A 34 -7.27 -0.23 -1.64
CA ASN A 34 -6.01 -0.70 -1.08
C ASN A 34 -6.23 -1.42 0.26
N PRO A 35 -6.11 -2.76 0.34
CA PRO A 35 -6.36 -3.50 1.58
C PRO A 35 -5.48 -3.05 2.75
N ILE A 36 -4.28 -2.49 2.49
CA ILE A 36 -3.39 -2.01 3.54
C ILE A 36 -4.02 -0.88 4.36
N GLU A 37 -4.94 -0.10 3.79
CA GLU A 37 -5.62 0.99 4.51
C GLU A 37 -6.47 0.48 5.67
N ARG A 38 -7.08 -0.71 5.52
CA ARG A 38 -7.82 -1.37 6.60
C ARG A 38 -6.88 -1.83 7.72
N ALA A 39 -5.71 -2.36 7.37
CA ALA A 39 -4.71 -2.74 8.36
C ALA A 39 -4.19 -1.50 9.10
N TRP A 40 -3.91 -0.41 8.39
CA TRP A 40 -3.50 0.85 9.00
C TRP A 40 -4.56 1.44 9.91
N GLN A 41 -5.83 1.35 9.53
CA GLN A 41 -6.93 1.76 10.39
C GLN A 41 -6.92 0.96 11.71
N PHE A 42 -6.82 -0.37 11.64
CA PHE A 42 -6.71 -1.22 12.81
C PHE A 42 -5.54 -0.81 13.72
N PHE A 43 -4.35 -0.58 13.16
CA PHE A 43 -3.19 -0.15 13.95
C PHE A 43 -3.38 1.23 14.55
N LYS A 44 -3.93 2.20 13.81
CA LYS A 44 -4.22 3.55 14.32
C LYS A 44 -5.22 3.52 15.47
N GLU A 45 -6.26 2.69 15.39
CA GLU A 45 -7.24 2.52 16.47
C GLU A 45 -6.57 1.95 17.73
N LYS A 46 -5.75 0.91 17.59
CA LYS A 46 -5.02 0.31 18.72
C LYS A 46 -3.98 1.27 19.32
N LEU A 47 -3.23 1.99 18.49
CA LEU A 47 -2.20 2.93 18.92
C LEU A 47 -2.76 4.23 19.50
N SER A 48 -3.87 4.74 18.96
CA SER A 48 -4.54 5.92 19.52
C SER A 48 -5.12 5.64 20.90
N TRP A 49 -5.55 4.39 21.16
CA TRP A 49 -5.94 3.96 22.50
C TRP A 49 -4.77 4.06 23.51
N PHE A 50 -3.54 3.69 23.12
CA PHE A 50 -2.36 3.85 23.99
C PHE A 50 -1.97 5.31 24.27
N LYS A 51 -2.36 6.26 23.40
CA LYS A 51 -2.09 7.70 23.61
C LYS A 51 -3.08 8.40 24.53
N LYS A 52 -4.20 7.75 24.85
CA LYS A 52 -5.31 8.35 25.61
C LYS A 52 -5.26 8.02 27.12
N TYR A 53 -4.23 7.27 27.54
CA TYR A 53 -3.85 7.00 28.93
C TYR A 53 -2.39 7.42 29.13
#